data_AF-A0A0C2ZIX3-F1
#
_entry.id   AF-A0A0C2ZIX3-F1
#
_cell.length_a   1.000
_cell.length_b   1.000
_cell.length_c   1.000
_cell.angle_alpha   90.00
_cell.angle_beta   90.00
_cell.angle_gamma   90.00
#
_symmetry.space_group_name_H-M   'P 1'
#
loop_
_entity.id
_entity.type
_entity.pdbx_description
1 polymer ?
#
loop_
_entity_poly.entity_id
_entity_poly.type
_entity_poly.pdbx_seq_one_letter_code
_entity_poly.pdbx_strand_id
1 'polypeptide(L)' 'MKKIPYGISDFKLLRNEDYYFIDKTDYIPKIEAYGRFLMFLRPRRFGKSLLIAILEAYYDVHFKNEFEEIFKDT' A
#
# COMPACT_ATOMS: atom_id res chain seq x y z
N MET A 1 13.51 15.69 -6.92
CA MET A 1 13.81 14.28 -7.27
C MET A 1 13.28 13.44 -6.11
N LYS A 2 12.32 12.54 -6.36
CA LYS A 2 11.70 11.75 -5.27
C LYS A 2 12.71 10.78 -4.66
N LYS A 3 12.66 10.58 -3.34
CA LYS A 3 13.59 9.68 -2.64
C LYS A 3 13.18 8.23 -2.89
N ILE A 4 14.14 7.34 -3.14
CA ILE A 4 13.84 5.90 -3.24
C ILE A 4 13.73 5.34 -1.81
N PRO A 5 12.59 4.74 -1.43
CA PRO A 5 12.40 4.20 -0.10
C PRO A 5 13.14 2.88 0.05
N TYR A 6 14.34 2.92 0.64
CA TYR A 6 15.12 1.72 0.91
C TYR A 6 14.81 1.18 2.30
N GLY A 7 14.15 0.02 2.37
CA GLY A 7 13.80 -0.62 3.64
C GLY A 7 12.61 0.02 4.38
N ILE A 8 11.97 1.02 3.77
CA ILE A 8 10.76 1.66 4.30
C ILE A 8 9.54 0.95 3.69
N SER A 9 8.67 0.43 4.55
CA SER A 9 7.39 -0.18 4.16
C SER A 9 6.18 0.48 4.81
N ASP A 10 6.35 1.67 5.39
CA ASP A 10 5.26 2.45 5.98
C ASP A 10 4.57 3.27 4.88
N PHE A 11 3.36 2.88 4.50
CA PHE A 11 2.63 3.54 3.42
C PHE A 11 2.34 5.02 3.71
N LYS A 12 2.01 5.37 4.95
CA LYS A 12 1.70 6.74 5.36
C LYS A 12 2.93 7.63 5.28
N LEU A 13 4.08 7.13 5.75
CA LEU A 13 5.35 7.83 5.64
C LEU A 13 5.72 8.07 4.16
N LEU A 14 5.53 7.05 3.32
CA LEU A 14 5.83 7.14 1.89
C LEU A 14 4.99 8.21 1.19
N ARG A 15 3.71 8.34 1.58
CA ARG A 15 2.80 9.35 1.05
C ARG A 15 3.16 10.76 1.54
N ASN A 16 3.41 10.91 2.84
CA ASN A 16 3.66 12.22 3.47
C ASN A 16 5.02 12.82 3.12
N GLU A 17 6.06 12.00 2.91
CA GLU A 17 7.43 12.46 2.65
C GLU A 17 7.84 12.43 1.16
N ASP A 18 6.88 12.29 0.24
CA ASP A 18 7.09 12.29 -1.23
C ASP A 18 8.15 11.27 -1.72
N TYR A 19 8.09 10.05 -1.18
CA TYR A 19 8.92 8.95 -1.66
C TYR A 19 8.46 8.42 -3.03
N TYR A 20 9.39 7.82 -3.75
CA TYR A 20 9.12 7.11 -4.99
C TYR A 20 8.59 5.70 -4.69
N PHE A 21 7.29 5.49 -4.85
CA PHE A 21 6.67 4.18 -4.78
C PHE A 21 5.60 4.03 -5.86
N ILE A 22 5.20 2.79 -6.12
CA ILE A 22 4.08 2.49 -7.01
C ILE A 22 2.86 2.27 -6.13
N ASP A 23 1.88 3.15 -6.23
CA ASP A 23 0.58 2.95 -5.62
C ASP A 23 -0.12 1.76 -6.28
N LYS A 24 -0.64 0.84 -5.47
CA LYS A 24 -1.32 -0.38 -5.90
C LYS A 24 -2.74 -0.47 -5.36
N THR A 25 -3.31 0.62 -4.85
CA THR A 25 -4.66 0.63 -4.30
C THR A 25 -5.71 0.20 -5.34
N ASP A 26 -5.52 0.50 -6.63
CA ASP A 26 -6.33 -0.02 -7.75
C ASP A 26 -6.42 -1.56 -7.84
N TYR A 27 -5.51 -2.28 -7.18
CA TYR A 27 -5.55 -3.73 -7.12
C TYR A 27 -6.44 -4.26 -6.00
N ILE A 28 -6.83 -3.43 -5.03
CA ILE A 28 -7.68 -3.85 -3.90
C ILE A 28 -9.01 -4.44 -4.39
N PRO A 29 -9.78 -3.78 -5.29
CA PRO A 29 -11.04 -4.36 -5.79
C PRO A 29 -10.81 -5.67 -6.56
N LYS A 30 -9.68 -5.79 -7.25
CA LYS A 30 -9.32 -7.03 -7.97
C LYS A 30 -9.05 -8.15 -6.98
N ILE A 31 -8.27 -7.87 -5.94
CA ILE A 31 -7.95 -8.77 -4.83
C ILE A 31 -9.24 -9.27 -4.17
N GLU A 32 -10.17 -8.37 -3.84
CA GLU A 32 -11.47 -8.72 -3.26
C GLU A 32 -12.29 -9.64 -4.18
N ALA A 33 -12.23 -9.42 -5.50
CA ALA A 33 -12.94 -10.23 -6.48
C ALA A 33 -12.33 -11.62 -6.74
N TYR A 34 -11.03 -11.82 -6.50
CA TYR A 34 -10.31 -13.06 -6.84
C TYR A 34 -10.66 -14.26 -5.92
N GLY A 35 -11.24 -14.03 -4.75
CA GLY A 35 -11.78 -15.08 -3.87
C GLY A 35 -11.17 -15.11 -2.46
N ARG A 36 -11.54 -16.14 -1.68
CA ARG A 36 -11.27 -16.21 -0.23
C ARG A 36 -9.80 -16.44 0.13
N PHE A 37 -8.98 -16.90 -0.82
CA PHE A 37 -7.58 -17.23 -0.57
C PHE A 37 -6.70 -16.68 -1.69
N LEU A 38 -5.72 -15.85 -1.31
CA LEU A 38 -4.76 -15.23 -2.23
C LEU A 38 -3.36 -15.70 -1.87
N MET A 39 -2.67 -16.33 -2.83
CA MET A 39 -1.28 -16.71 -2.68
C MET A 39 -0.38 -15.69 -3.37
N PHE A 40 0.32 -14.88 -2.58
CA PHE A 40 1.39 -14.05 -3.10
C PHE A 40 2.64 -14.89 -3.28
N LEU A 41 3.05 -15.13 -4.54
CA LEU A 41 4.33 -15.75 -4.86
C LEU A 41 5.49 -15.02 -4.18
N ARG A 42 6.70 -15.59 -4.08
CA ARG A 42 7.85 -14.99 -3.38
C ARG A 42 8.94 -14.33 -4.27
N PRO A 43 8.66 -13.55 -5.34
CA PRO A 43 9.71 -12.77 -5.98
C PRO A 43 10.28 -11.71 -5.04
N ARG A 44 11.61 -11.65 -4.97
CA ARG A 44 12.38 -10.74 -4.12
C ARG A 44 12.21 -9.30 -4.60
N ARG A 45 12.07 -8.35 -3.66
CA ARG A 45 11.91 -6.89 -3.92
C ARG A 45 10.71 -6.51 -4.81
N PHE A 46 9.69 -7.36 -4.92
CA PHE A 46 8.48 -7.08 -5.71
C PHE A 46 7.49 -6.10 -5.04
N GLY A 47 7.82 -5.57 -3.85
CA GLY A 47 6.95 -4.64 -3.12
C GLY A 47 5.72 -5.30 -2.48
N LYS A 48 5.84 -6.56 -2.03
CA LYS A 48 4.76 -7.27 -1.31
C LYS A 48 4.51 -6.66 0.07
N SER A 49 5.58 -6.32 0.79
CA SER A 49 5.48 -5.66 2.09
C SER A 49 4.76 -4.32 1.99
N LEU A 50 5.04 -3.54 0.93
CA LEU A 50 4.33 -2.28 0.68
C LEU A 50 2.84 -2.52 0.37
N LEU A 51 2.52 -3.54 -0.44
CA LEU A 51 1.12 -3.88 -0.71
C LEU A 51 0.37 -4.25 0.59
N ILE A 52 1.01 -4.99 1.49
CA ILE A 52 0.42 -5.32 2.80
C ILE A 52 0.18 -4.05 3.62
N ALA A 53 1.14 -3.11 3.66
CA ALA A 53 0.97 -1.84 4.36
C ALA A 53 -0.15 -0.96 3.76
N ILE A 54 -0.34 -1.00 2.45
CA ILE A 54 -1.48 -0.35 1.78
C ILE A 54 -2.81 -1.00 2.23
N LEU A 55 -2.88 -2.33 2.23
CA LEU A 55 -4.07 -3.07 2.67
C LEU A 55 -4.39 -2.81 4.15
N GLU A 56 -3.36 -2.76 5.01
CA GLU A 56 -3.49 -2.40 6.41
C GLU A 56 -4.09 -0.99 6.57
N ALA A 57 -3.53 0.00 5.86
CA ALA A 57 -4.05 1.37 5.87
C ALA A 57 -5.48 1.47 5.32
N TYR A 58 -5.86 0.60 4.37
CA TYR A 58 -7.18 0.61 3.75
C TYR A 58 -8.26 -0.04 4.62
N TYR A 59 -7.96 -1.16 5.32
CA TYR A 59 -8.96 -1.93 6.06
C TYR A 59 -8.97 -1.68 7.57
N ASP A 60 -7.88 -1.20 8.16
CA ASP A 60 -7.82 -1.01 9.61
C ASP A 60 -8.54 0.28 10.04
N VAL A 61 -9.48 0.13 10.98
CA VAL A 61 -10.27 1.23 11.56
C VAL A 61 -9.38 2.28 12.24
N HIS A 62 -8.17 1.92 12.65
CA HIS A 62 -7.19 2.87 13.19
C HIS A 62 -6.95 4.05 12.24
N PHE A 63 -6.98 3.84 10.93
CA PHE A 63 -6.75 4.88 9.93
C PHE A 63 -8.00 5.63 9.50
N LYS A 64 -9.17 5.34 10.09
CA LYS A 64 -10.46 5.94 9.70
C LYS A 64 -10.44 7.46 9.61
N ASN A 65 -9.78 8.14 10.56
CA ASN A 65 -9.77 9.61 10.62
C ASN A 65 -8.79 10.23 9.61
N GLU A 66 -7.88 9.45 9.06
CA GLU A 66 -6.83 9.89 8.14
C GLU A 66 -7.01 9.30 6.73
N PHE A 67 -8.05 8.49 6.53
CA PHE A 67 -8.28 7.71 5.31
C PHE A 67 -8.31 8.60 4.06
N GLU A 68 -9.13 9.65 4.09
CA GLU A 68 -9.25 10.59 2.97
C GLU A 68 -7.91 11.24 2.63
N GLU A 69 -7.09 11.61 3.63
CA GLU A 69 -5.79 12.23 3.39
C GLU A 69 -4.76 11.25 2.82
N ILE A 70 -4.78 10.01 3.32
CA ILE A 70 -3.87 8.94 2.88
C ILE A 70 -4.15 8.53 1.43
N PHE A 71 -5.43 8.52 1.02
CA PHE A 71 -5.90 8.04 -0.28
C PHE A 71 -6.41 9.14 -1.24
N LYS A 72 -6.16 10.43 -0.94
CA LYS A 72 -6.71 11.57 -1.70
C LYS A 72 -6.39 11.62 -3.21
N ASP A 73 -5.28 11.02 -3.65
CA ASP A 73 -4.83 11.06 -5.05
C ASP A 73 -4.75 9.66 -5.67
N THR A 74 -5.50 8.72 -5.12
CA THR A 74 -5.46 7.32 -5.48
C THR A 74 -6.53 6.95 -6.50
#